data_AF-A0A3D5K9U5-F1
#
_entry.id   AF-A0A3D5K9U5-F1
#
_cell.length_a   1.000
_cell.length_b   1.000
_cell.length_c   1.000
_cell.angle_alpha   90.00
_cell.angle_beta   90.00
_cell.angle_gamma   90.00
#
_symmetry.space_group_name_H-M   'P 1'
#
loop_
_entity.id
_entity.type
_entity.pdbx_description
1 polymer ?
#
loop_
_entity_poly.entity_id
_entity_poly.type
_entity_poly.pdbx_seq_one_letter_code
_entity_poly.pdbx_strand_id
1 'polypeptide(L)' 'MNHIYKVIWSRVKNSYVVVSEIAGTARKSGGGKSL' A
#
# COMPACT_ATOMS: atom_id res chain seq x y z
N MET A 1 8.32 -6.80 8.86
CA MET A 1 8.64 -5.43 8.44
C MET A 1 9.13 -5.47 6.99
N ASN A 2 8.21 -5.52 6.04
CA ASN A 2 8.55 -5.38 4.63
C ASN A 2 7.32 -4.77 3.95
N HIS A 3 7.46 -3.55 3.43
CA HIS A 3 6.38 -2.77 2.81
C HIS A 3 6.68 -2.56 1.34
N ILE A 4 5.84 -3.15 0.49
CA ILE A 4 5.87 -3.07 -0.96
C ILE A 4 4.73 -2.16 -1.35
N TYR A 5 5.03 -1.09 -2.09
CA TYR A 5 4.06 -0.08 -2.49
C TYR A 5 3.90 -0.06 -4.01
N LYS A 6 2.67 0.26 -4.46
CA LYS A 6 2.39 0.68 -5.83
C LYS A 6 2.66 2.17 -5.94
N VAL A 7 3.60 2.54 -6.80
CA VAL A 7 3.92 3.94 -7.11
C VAL A 7 3.68 4.25 -8.58
N ILE A 8 3.34 5.50 -8.86
CA ILE A 8 3.31 6.06 -10.23
C ILE A 8 4.32 7.19 -10.35
N TRP A 9 4.87 7.39 -11.54
CA TRP A 9 5.69 8.57 -11.84
C TRP A 9 4.79 9.76 -12.13
N SER A 10 4.95 10.86 -11.38
CA SER A 10 4.28 12.12 -11.67
C SER A 10 5.20 13.01 -12.47
N ARG A 11 4.81 13.34 -13.71
CA ARG A 11 5.53 14.32 -14.53
C ARG A 11 5.40 15.74 -14.00
N VAL A 12 4.24 16.09 -13.42
CA VAL A 12 3.97 17.43 -12.85
C VAL A 12 4.81 17.68 -11.60
N LYS A 13 4.94 16.66 -10.74
CA LYS A 13 5.74 16.76 -9.52
C LYS A 13 7.18 16.27 -9.68
N ASN A 14 7.52 15.75 -10.86
CA ASN A 14 8.81 15.14 -11.19
C ASN A 14 9.29 14.13 -10.13
N SER A 15 8.35 13.34 -9.61
CA SER A 15 8.58 12.47 -8.45
C SER A 15 7.63 11.27 -8.46
N TYR A 16 8.00 10.22 -7.72
CA TYR A 16 7.15 9.05 -7.52
C TYR A 16 6.10 9.31 -6.45
N VAL A 17 4.85 8.98 -6.75
CA VAL A 17 3.72 9.13 -5.83
C VAL A 17 3.19 7.74 -5.47
N VAL A 18 3.09 7.45 -4.19
CA VAL A 18 2.50 6.21 -3.67
C VAL A 18 0.99 6.28 -3.84
N VAL A 19 0.43 5.26 -4.49
CA VAL A 19 -1.01 5.16 -4.73
C VAL A 19 -1.64 4.14 -3.79
N SER A 20 -0.90 3.08 -3.46
CA SER A 20 -1.39 2.01 -2.57
C SER A 20 -0.26 1.20 -1.98
N GLU A 21 -0.49 0.56 -0.85
CA GLU A 21 0.38 -0.49 -0.31
C GLU A 21 -0.06 -1.85 -0.90
N ILE A 22 0.87 -2.61 -1.46
CA ILE A 22 0.63 -3.93 -2.07
C ILE A 22 0.90 -5.05 -1.05
N ALA A 23 1.95 -4.89 -0.23
CA ALA A 23 2.26 -5.86 0.80
C ALA A 23 3.07 -5.20 1.91
N GLY A 24 2.45 -4.90 3.04
CA GLY A 24 3.12 -4.26 4.18
C GLY A 24 2.79 -4.97 5.46
N THR A 25 3.39 -6.17 5.64
CA THR A 25 3.07 -7.11 6.72
C THR A 25 1.62 -7.57 6.62
N ALA A 26 1.39 -8.87 6.45
CA ALA A 26 0.06 -9.44 6.62
C ALA A 26 -0.42 -9.12 8.06
N ARG A 27 -1.08 -7.98 8.26
CA ARG A 27 -1.84 -7.72 9.47
C ARG A 27 -2.96 -8.72 9.44
N LYS A 28 -2.74 -9.83 10.15
CA LYS A 28 -3.79 -10.58 10.80
C LYS A 28 -4.46 -9.65 11.82
N SER A 29 -5.12 -8.59 11.36
CA SER A 29 -6.10 -7.87 12.16
C SER A 29 -7.40 -8.65 11.96
N GLY A 30 -7.65 -9.57 12.89
CA GLY A 30 -8.95 -10.19 13.00
C GLY A 30 -10.04 -9.13 13.20
N GLY A 31 -11.22 -9.41 12.65
CA GLY A 31 -12.46 -8.72 12.95
C GLY A 31 -13.09 -8.03 11.75
N GLY A 32 -14.01 -8.73 11.05
CA GLY A 32 -14.81 -8.10 10.01
C GLY A 32 -15.64 -8.97 9.08
N LYS A 33 -15.99 -10.22 9.44
CA LYS A 33 -17.19 -10.86 8.90
C LYS A 33 -17.84 -11.70 9.98
N SER A 34 -18.87 -11.14 10.57
CA SER A 34 -19.87 -11.85 11.35
C SER A 34 -20.52 -12.92 10.45
N LEU A 35 -20.36 -14.17 10.85
CA LEU A 35 -21.20 -15.33 10.52
C LEU A 35 -21.12 -16.28 11.72
#